data_AF-R9R8Y8-F1
#
_entry.id   AF-R9R8Y8-F1
#
_cell.length_a   1.000
_cell.length_b   1.000
_cell.length_c   1.000
_cell.angle_alpha   90.00
_cell.angle_beta   90.00
_cell.angle_gamma   90.00
#
_symmetry.space_group_name_H-M   'P 1'
#
loop_
_entity.id
_entity.type
_entity.pdbx_description
1 polymer ?
#
loop_
_entity_poly.entity_id
_entity_poly.type
_entity_poly.pdbx_seq_one_letter_code
_entity_poly.pdbx_strand_id
1 'polypeptide(L)' 'MKTIEGTLNRIRIAKSQNPGIRVIYEFPKKEAAEKMNNWLNNNPSFIGIVEVRVRK' A
#
# COMPACT_ATOMS: atom_id res chain seq x y z
N MET A 1 13.36 2.33 2.50
CA MET A 1 12.10 2.98 2.07
C MET A 1 12.02 3.19 0.55
N LYS A 2 13.11 3.56 -0.16
CA LYS A 2 13.12 3.68 -1.64
C LYS A 2 12.52 2.47 -2.39
N THR A 3 12.74 1.25 -1.90
CA THR A 3 12.19 0.03 -2.52
C THR A 3 10.65 -0.03 -2.42
N ILE A 4 10.06 0.48 -1.35
CA ILE A 4 8.60 0.47 -1.12
C ILE A 4 7.94 1.47 -2.08
N GLU A 5 8.50 2.68 -2.20
CA GLU A 5 8.04 3.69 -3.15
C GLU A 5 8.07 3.19 -4.60
N GLY A 6 9.16 2.52 -5.01
CA GLY A 6 9.27 1.93 -6.34
C GLY A 6 8.17 0.92 -6.64
N THR A 7 7.87 0.03 -5.67
CA THR A 7 6.78 -0.95 -5.80
C THR A 7 5.42 -0.27 -5.86
N LEU A 8 5.14 0.70 -4.97
CA LEU A 8 3.86 1.41 -4.95
C LEU A 8 3.64 2.23 -6.24
N ASN A 9 4.69 2.80 -6.82
CA ASN A 9 4.58 3.51 -8.10
C ASN A 9 4.24 2.56 -9.26
N ARG A 10 4.79 1.34 -9.26
CA ARG A 10 4.41 0.31 -10.25
C ARG A 10 2.95 -0.10 -10.09
N ILE A 11 2.48 -0.28 -8.86
CA ILE A 11 1.07 -0.58 -8.57
C ILE A 11 0.17 0.57 -9.04
N ARG A 12 0.57 1.83 -8.81
CA ARG A 12 -0.16 3.01 -9.30
C ARG A 12 -0.35 2.97 -10.82
N ILE A 13 0.72 2.68 -11.56
CA ILE A 13 0.69 2.58 -13.02
C ILE A 13 -0.24 1.44 -13.46
N ALA A 14 -0.12 0.26 -12.85
CA ALA A 14 -0.99 -0.88 -13.14
C ALA A 14 -2.48 -0.58 -12.87
N LYS A 15 -2.79 0.13 -11.78
CA LYS A 15 -4.15 0.53 -11.41
C LYS A 15 -4.72 1.60 -12.33
N SER A 16 -3.88 2.52 -12.85
CA SER A 16 -4.30 3.50 -13.85
C SER A 16 -4.68 2.85 -15.18
N GLN A 17 -4.05 1.73 -15.54
CA GLN A 17 -4.39 0.94 -16.72
C GLN A 17 -5.61 0.04 -16.47
N ASN A 18 -5.79 -0.42 -15.22
CA ASN A 18 -6.87 -1.33 -14.82
C ASN A 18 -7.49 -0.87 -13.49
N PRO A 19 -8.46 0.07 -13.51
CA PRO A 19 -9.01 0.68 -12.30
C PRO A 19 -9.66 -0.33 -11.32
N GLY A 20 -10.10 -1.48 -11.84
CA GLY A 20 -10.71 -2.55 -11.04
C GLY A 20 -9.72 -3.38 -10.21
N ILE A 21 -8.40 -3.23 -10.39
CA ILE A 21 -7.43 -4.00 -9.60
C ILE A 21 -7.39 -3.48 -8.16
N ARG A 22 -7.54 -4.42 -7.22
CA ARG A 22 -7.34 -4.19 -5.79
C ARG A 22 -6.05 -4.86 -5.35
N VAL A 23 -5.22 -4.12 -4.63
CA VAL A 23 -3.98 -4.63 -4.04
C VAL A 23 -4.10 -4.56 -2.53
N ILE A 24 -3.88 -5.70 -1.87
CA ILE A 24 -4.01 -5.84 -0.42
C ILE A 24 -2.66 -6.24 0.14
N TYR A 25 -2.14 -5.46 1.09
CA TYR A 25 -1.00 -5.84 1.90
C TYR A 25 -1.51 -6.40 3.22
N GLU A 26 -1.37 -7.72 3.37
CA GLU A 26 -1.73 -8.43 4.58
C GLU A 26 -0.51 -8.60 5.48
N PHE A 27 -0.63 -8.16 6.72
CA PHE A 27 0.41 -8.29 7.74
C PHE A 27 -0.01 -9.30 8.81
N PRO A 28 0.90 -10.16 9.27
CA PRO A 28 0.60 -11.12 10.34
C PRO A 28 0.47 -10.45 11.71
N LYS A 29 0.93 -9.21 11.85
CA LYS A 29 0.96 -8.46 13.12
C LYS A 29 0.35 -7.07 12.94
N LYS A 30 -0.39 -6.62 13.95
CA LYS A 30 -1.04 -5.31 13.95
C LYS A 30 -0.02 -4.16 13.89
N GLU A 31 1.10 -4.27 14.61
CA GLU A 31 2.09 -3.19 14.67
C GLU A 31 2.74 -2.94 13.30
N ALA A 32 2.91 -3.99 12.48
CA ALA A 32 3.45 -3.85 11.13
C ALA A 32 2.47 -3.15 10.19
N ALA A 33 1.18 -3.50 10.28
CA ALA A 33 0.12 -2.80 9.55
C ALA A 33 0.02 -1.32 9.95
N GLU A 34 0.10 -1.02 11.25
CA GLU A 34 0.09 0.36 11.76
C GLU A 34 1.29 1.16 11.24
N LYS A 35 2.50 0.58 11.24
CA LYS A 35 3.68 1.23 10.64
C LYS A 35 3.49 1.54 9.15
N MET A 36 2.90 0.63 8.39
CA MET A 36 2.60 0.86 6.96
C MET A 36 1.56 1.97 6.78
N ASN A 37 0.48 1.96 7.57
CA ASN A 37 -0.53 3.02 7.52
C ASN A 37 0.05 4.39 7.89
N ASN A 38 0.86 4.47 8.94
CA ASN A 38 1.53 5.71 9.32
C ASN A 38 2.44 6.22 8.20
N TRP A 39 3.16 5.33 7.52
CA TRP A 39 3.97 5.70 6.38
C TRP A 39 3.11 6.21 5.21
N LEU A 40 2.01 5.54 4.87
CA LEU A 40 1.08 5.98 3.82
C LEU A 40 0.45 7.35 4.13
N ASN A 41 0.06 7.60 5.38
CA ASN A 41 -0.51 8.88 5.82
C ASN A 41 0.50 10.04 5.65
N ASN A 42 1.79 9.77 5.83
CA ASN A 42 2.85 10.76 5.61
C ASN A 42 3.25 10.92 4.13
N ASN A 43 2.74 10.06 3.23
CA ASN A 43 3.08 10.07 1.81
C ASN A 43 1.79 10.09 0.95
N PRO A 44 1.12 11.25 0.84
CA PRO A 44 -0.23 11.36 0.29
C PRO A 44 -0.36 10.90 -1.17
N SER A 45 0.71 10.94 -1.95
CA SER A 45 0.76 10.43 -3.33
C SER A 45 0.51 8.92 -3.44
N PHE A 46 0.60 8.18 -2.34
CA PHE A 46 0.38 6.73 -2.31
C PHE A 46 -0.89 6.29 -1.56
N ILE A 47 -1.70 7.24 -1.07
CA ILE A 47 -2.98 6.94 -0.42
C ILE A 47 -3.93 6.26 -1.42
N GLY A 48 -4.61 5.19 -0.98
CA GLY A 48 -5.61 4.48 -1.80
C GLY A 48 -5.04 3.57 -2.90
N ILE A 49 -3.71 3.47 -3.03
CA ILE A 49 -3.07 2.54 -3.96
C ILE A 49 -3.21 1.10 -3.46
N VAL A 50 -2.95 0.89 -2.17
CA VAL A 50 -3.04 -0.41 -1.49
C VAL A 50 -4.00 -0.34 -0.30
N GLU A 51 -4.66 -1.45 -0.02
CA GLU A 51 -5.39 -1.68 1.23
C GLU A 51 -4.48 -2.40 2.23
N VAL A 52 -4.37 -1.89 3.46
CA VAL A 52 -3.60 -2.55 4.52
C VAL A 52 -4.54 -3.36 5.40
N ARG A 53 -4.22 -4.63 5.62
CA ARG A 53 -5.00 -5.54 6.48
C ARG A 53 -4.11 -6.28 7.46
N VAL A 54 -4.69 -6.66 8.60
CA VAL A 54 -4.07 -7.59 9.55
C VAL A 54 -4.70 -8.96 9.32
N ARG A 55 -3.87 -9.99 9.16
CA ARG A 55 -4.31 -11.38 9.05
C ARG A 55 -5.00 -11.78 10.36
N LYS A 56 -6.19 -12.36 10.27
CA LYS A 56 -6.89 -12.95 11.41
C LYS A 56 -6.28 -14.28 11.81
#